data_AF-A0A9E3NNV6-F1
#
_entry.id   AF-A0A9E3NNV6-F1
#
_cell.length_a   1.000
_cell.length_b   1.000
_cell.length_c   1.000
_cell.angle_alpha   90.00
_cell.angle_beta   90.00
_cell.angle_gamma   90.00
#
_symmetry.space_group_name_H-M   'P 1'
#
loop_
_entity.id
_entity.type
_entity.pdbx_description
1 polymer ?
#
loop_
_entity_poly.entity_id
_entity_poly.type
_entity_poly.pdbx_seq_one_letter_code
_entity_poly.pdbx_strand_id
1 'polypeptide(L)'
;MHANLAPAKFPRTKVWAVTQDEHQRVQRIKEYVLARLREELAHAPRGAQAALAKKLGVSGAHLSNMLSTNPTRQPGEDFRRKVAAHWGVSYGQLEAIAFGDEPPASGSKPVAWRSENIPANLAAVLADYRWMPEMPNDLRGVVREQARLHLRFGGPDYPSDEWQRILTGLEREALGLIARRTRAAAAASKKTRVKRAAKSRK
;
A
#
# COMPACT_ATOMS: atom_id res chain seq x y z
N MET A 1 -59.43 -34.24 -35.37
CA MET A 1 -58.07 -33.75 -35.72
C MET A 1 -57.45 -33.17 -34.45
N HIS A 2 -56.69 -33.96 -33.68
CA HIS A 2 -56.00 -33.49 -32.49
C HIS A 2 -54.50 -33.39 -32.78
N ALA A 3 -54.00 -32.16 -32.83
CA ALA A 3 -52.59 -31.88 -33.05
C ALA A 3 -51.80 -32.24 -31.78
N ASN A 4 -50.92 -33.22 -31.91
CA ASN A 4 -50.00 -33.68 -30.87
C ASN A 4 -48.82 -32.68 -30.82
N LEU A 5 -48.87 -31.73 -29.88
CA LEU A 5 -47.78 -30.78 -29.63
C LEU A 5 -46.69 -31.48 -28.82
N ALA A 6 -45.56 -31.79 -29.47
CA ALA A 6 -44.38 -32.32 -28.81
C ALA A 6 -43.79 -31.27 -27.84
N PRO A 7 -43.34 -31.67 -26.64
CA PRO A 7 -42.72 -30.75 -25.69
C PRO A 7 -41.35 -30.29 -26.20
N ALA A 8 -41.19 -28.98 -26.31
CA ALA A 8 -39.93 -28.34 -26.66
C ALA A 8 -38.83 -28.73 -25.66
N LYS A 9 -37.78 -29.39 -26.15
CA LYS A 9 -36.56 -29.67 -25.40
C LYS A 9 -35.80 -28.36 -25.21
N PHE A 10 -35.92 -27.74 -24.03
CA PHE A 10 -35.07 -26.62 -23.64
C PHE A 10 -33.62 -27.10 -23.49
N PRO A 11 -32.64 -26.50 -24.19
CA PRO A 11 -31.24 -26.86 -24.01
C PRO A 11 -30.76 -26.43 -22.62
N ARG A 12 -30.58 -27.38 -21.71
CA ARG A 12 -29.87 -27.23 -20.43
C ARG A 12 -28.37 -27.03 -20.69
N THR A 13 -27.98 -25.87 -21.19
CA THR A 13 -26.56 -25.52 -21.34
C THR A 13 -26.38 -24.08 -20.88
N LYS A 14 -25.80 -23.88 -19.68
CA LYS A 14 -25.02 -22.69 -19.25
C LYS A 14 -24.78 -22.51 -17.73
N VAL A 15 -25.13 -23.45 -16.85
CA VAL A 15 -24.86 -23.26 -15.40
C VAL A 15 -23.45 -23.75 -14.97
N TRP A 16 -22.79 -24.59 -15.76
CA TRP A 16 -21.55 -25.29 -15.37
C TRP A 16 -20.25 -24.54 -15.68
N ALA A 17 -20.27 -23.52 -16.55
CA ALA A 17 -19.06 -22.80 -16.95
C ALA A 17 -18.65 -21.71 -15.94
N VAL A 18 -19.61 -21.10 -15.24
CA VAL A 18 -19.37 -20.02 -14.28
C VAL A 18 -18.66 -20.53 -13.01
N THR A 19 -18.95 -21.76 -12.59
CA THR A 19 -18.39 -22.34 -11.36
C THR A 19 -16.92 -22.75 -11.50
N GLN A 20 -16.48 -23.23 -12.67
CA GLN A 20 -15.06 -23.55 -12.90
C GLN A 20 -14.18 -22.31 -12.87
N ASP A 21 -14.65 -21.22 -13.47
CA ASP A 21 -13.91 -19.95 -13.51
C ASP A 21 -13.81 -19.34 -12.09
N GLU A 22 -14.88 -19.43 -11.31
CA GLU A 22 -14.89 -18.97 -9.91
C GLU A 22 -13.95 -19.80 -9.01
N HIS A 23 -13.88 -21.12 -9.22
CA HIS A 23 -12.93 -21.96 -8.49
C HIS A 23 -11.47 -21.64 -8.84
N GLN A 24 -11.15 -21.44 -10.12
CA GLN A 24 -9.81 -21.02 -10.55
C GLN A 24 -9.46 -19.63 -10.01
N ARG A 25 -10.43 -18.72 -10.01
CA ARG A 25 -10.31 -17.38 -9.44
C ARG A 25 -9.95 -17.44 -7.95
N VAL A 26 -10.73 -18.19 -7.18
CA VAL A 26 -10.47 -18.39 -5.75
C VAL A 26 -9.10 -19.03 -5.52
N GLN A 27 -8.71 -19.98 -6.35
CA GLN A 27 -7.43 -20.68 -6.22
C GLN A 27 -6.24 -19.73 -6.44
N ARG A 28 -6.26 -18.90 -7.49
CA ARG A 28 -5.22 -17.88 -7.71
C ARG A 28 -5.10 -16.90 -6.55
N ILE A 29 -6.24 -16.45 -6.02
CA ILE A 29 -6.23 -15.55 -4.85
C ILE A 29 -5.56 -16.22 -3.66
N LYS A 30 -5.86 -17.51 -3.40
CA LYS A 30 -5.23 -18.26 -2.30
C LYS A 30 -3.72 -18.38 -2.49
N GLU A 31 -3.28 -18.73 -3.69
CA GLU A 31 -1.86 -18.89 -4.04
C GLU A 31 -1.11 -17.57 -3.88
N TYR A 32 -1.66 -16.48 -4.40
CA TYR A 32 -1.10 -15.14 -4.23
C TYR A 32 -0.97 -14.74 -2.76
N VAL A 33 -2.04 -14.95 -1.97
CA VAL A 33 -2.04 -14.63 -0.53
C VAL A 33 -0.94 -15.40 0.20
N LEU A 34 -0.81 -16.70 -0.06
CA LEU A 34 0.22 -17.52 0.59
C LEU A 34 1.63 -17.17 0.12
N ALA A 35 1.83 -16.93 -1.18
CA ALA A 35 3.14 -16.57 -1.72
C ALA A 35 3.65 -15.26 -1.09
N ARG A 36 2.81 -14.23 -1.06
CA ARG A 36 3.15 -12.94 -0.47
C ARG A 36 3.39 -13.01 1.05
N LEU A 37 2.59 -13.81 1.77
CA LEU A 37 2.82 -14.04 3.20
C LEU A 37 4.15 -14.77 3.47
N ARG A 38 4.53 -15.73 2.63
CA ARG A 38 5.82 -16.42 2.73
C ARG A 38 6.98 -15.46 2.49
N GLU A 39 6.87 -14.61 1.47
CA GLU A 39 7.86 -13.58 1.17
C GLU A 39 8.00 -12.57 2.32
N GLU A 40 6.87 -12.08 2.85
CA GLU A 40 6.85 -11.15 3.99
C GLU A 40 7.54 -11.76 5.23
N LEU A 41 7.33 -13.05 5.48
CA LEU A 41 7.92 -13.75 6.62
C LEU A 41 9.35 -14.25 6.38
N ALA A 42 9.80 -14.41 5.13
CA ALA A 42 11.15 -14.87 4.80
C ALA A 42 12.23 -13.89 5.30
N HIS A 43 11.92 -12.59 5.30
CA HIS A 43 12.82 -11.52 5.76
C HIS A 43 12.51 -11.02 7.19
N ALA A 44 11.53 -11.63 7.87
CA ALA A 44 11.06 -11.14 9.15
C ALA A 44 11.87 -11.74 10.33
N PRO A 45 11.98 -11.00 11.45
CA PRO A 45 12.66 -11.50 12.64
C PRO A 45 11.95 -12.72 13.24
N ARG A 46 12.70 -13.53 14.01
CA ARG A 46 12.13 -14.66 14.76
C ARG A 46 10.94 -14.19 15.62
N GLY A 47 9.82 -14.90 15.51
CA GLY A 47 8.56 -14.58 16.20
C GLY A 47 7.58 -13.70 15.40
N ALA A 48 7.97 -13.16 14.25
CA ALA A 48 7.08 -12.37 13.40
C ALA A 48 5.82 -13.14 12.97
N GLN A 49 5.95 -14.44 12.68
CA GLN A 49 4.82 -15.31 12.35
C GLN A 49 3.81 -15.40 13.50
N ALA A 50 4.27 -15.48 14.75
CA ALA A 50 3.38 -15.52 15.91
C ALA A 50 2.66 -14.18 16.12
N ALA A 51 3.37 -13.06 15.91
CA ALA A 51 2.78 -11.73 15.95
C ALA A 51 1.73 -11.53 14.84
N LEU A 52 2.02 -11.99 13.62
CA LEU A 52 1.09 -11.96 12.50
C LEU A 52 -0.15 -12.82 12.77
N ALA A 53 0.03 -14.03 13.28
CA ALA A 53 -1.08 -14.91 13.67
C ALA A 53 -2.00 -14.23 14.69
N LYS A 54 -1.42 -13.58 15.71
CA LYS A 54 -2.18 -12.81 16.71
C LYS A 54 -2.96 -11.66 16.08
N LYS A 55 -2.35 -10.90 15.16
CA LYS A 55 -3.02 -9.80 14.43
C LYS A 55 -4.17 -10.28 13.56
N LEU A 56 -4.01 -11.44 12.91
CA LEU A 56 -5.04 -12.06 12.09
C LEU A 56 -6.08 -12.84 12.91
N GLY A 57 -5.93 -12.92 14.24
CA GLY A 57 -6.82 -13.68 15.10
C GLY A 57 -6.90 -15.17 14.73
N VAL A 58 -5.77 -15.77 14.35
CA VAL A 58 -5.59 -17.20 14.08
C VAL A 58 -4.48 -17.76 14.96
N SER A 59 -4.52 -19.07 15.23
CA SER A 59 -3.45 -19.70 16.00
C SER A 59 -2.14 -19.75 15.19
N GLY A 60 -1.00 -19.60 15.86
CA GLY A 60 0.32 -19.68 15.22
C GLY A 60 0.55 -21.00 14.49
N ALA A 61 0.07 -22.11 15.05
CA ALA A 61 0.12 -23.43 14.42
C ALA A 61 -0.73 -23.50 13.14
N HIS A 62 -1.91 -22.88 13.13
CA HIS A 62 -2.77 -22.82 11.95
C HIS A 62 -2.10 -22.03 10.82
N LEU A 63 -1.52 -20.86 11.14
CA LEU A 63 -0.76 -20.08 10.17
C LEU A 63 0.48 -20.84 9.67
N SER A 64 1.20 -21.52 10.55
CA SER A 64 2.37 -22.34 10.17
C SER A 64 2.01 -23.46 9.20
N ASN A 65 0.89 -24.14 9.43
CA ASN A 65 0.42 -25.22 8.54
C ASN A 65 -0.04 -24.70 7.18
N MET A 66 -0.58 -23.49 7.10
CA MET A 66 -0.96 -22.88 5.81
C MET A 66 0.26 -22.45 5.00
N LEU A 67 1.34 -22.02 5.67
CA LEU A 67 2.55 -21.53 5.01
C LEU A 67 3.58 -22.63 4.71
N SER A 68 3.38 -23.84 5.23
CA SER A 68 4.29 -24.98 4.99
C SER A 68 4.38 -25.31 3.49
N THR A 69 5.42 -26.05 3.12
CA THR A 69 5.65 -26.50 1.74
C THR A 69 4.57 -27.47 1.26
N ASN A 70 3.92 -28.19 2.18
CA ASN A 70 2.80 -29.09 1.90
C ASN A 70 1.61 -28.76 2.82
N PRO A 71 0.81 -27.73 2.47
CA PRO A 71 -0.24 -27.23 3.33
C PRO A 71 -1.43 -28.19 3.38
N THR A 72 -1.75 -28.70 4.57
CA THR A 72 -2.95 -29.54 4.78
C THR A 72 -4.23 -28.72 4.79
N ARG A 73 -4.14 -27.41 4.97
CA ARG A 73 -5.29 -26.49 5.05
C ARG A 73 -5.11 -25.34 4.08
N GLN A 74 -6.18 -25.07 3.33
CA GLN A 74 -6.26 -23.95 2.42
C GLN A 74 -6.83 -22.72 3.14
N PRO A 75 -6.38 -21.49 2.82
CA PRO A 75 -6.92 -20.29 3.41
C PRO A 75 -8.37 -20.10 2.99
N GLY A 76 -9.25 -19.99 3.99
CA GLY A 76 -10.66 -19.67 3.80
C GLY A 76 -10.88 -18.22 3.36
N GLU A 77 -12.11 -17.86 3.00
CA GLU A 77 -12.45 -16.48 2.64
C GLU A 77 -12.21 -15.50 3.78
N ASP A 78 -12.62 -15.82 5.00
CA ASP A 78 -12.40 -14.96 6.16
C ASP A 78 -10.93 -14.69 6.42
N PHE A 79 -10.08 -15.70 6.22
CA PHE A 79 -8.63 -15.53 6.34
C PHE A 79 -8.11 -14.54 5.27
N ARG A 80 -8.53 -14.70 4.01
CA ARG A 80 -8.15 -13.79 2.92
C ARG A 80 -8.62 -12.36 3.17
N ARG A 81 -9.84 -12.17 3.71
CA ARG A 81 -10.36 -10.85 4.09
C ARG A 81 -9.55 -10.20 5.21
N LYS A 82 -9.17 -10.98 6.23
CA LYS A 82 -8.31 -10.50 7.32
C LYS A 82 -6.90 -10.13 6.83
N VAL A 83 -6.36 -10.89 5.89
CA VAL A 83 -5.08 -10.57 5.24
C VAL A 83 -5.20 -9.30 4.38
N ALA A 84 -6.28 -9.12 3.63
CA ALA A 84 -6.55 -7.88 2.90
C ALA A 84 -6.54 -6.66 3.84
N ALA A 85 -7.26 -6.78 4.98
CA ALA A 85 -7.30 -5.76 6.00
C ALA A 85 -5.92 -5.49 6.62
N HIS A 86 -5.13 -6.55 6.87
CA HIS A 86 -3.76 -6.43 7.36
C HIS A 86 -2.86 -5.63 6.39
N TRP A 87 -3.02 -5.84 5.09
CA TRP A 87 -2.30 -5.10 4.05
C TRP A 87 -2.90 -3.72 3.72
N GLY A 88 -4.02 -3.34 4.36
CA GLY A 88 -4.68 -2.06 4.14
C GLY A 88 -5.36 -1.93 2.78
N VAL A 89 -5.74 -3.05 2.15
CA VAL A 89 -6.44 -3.08 0.87
C VAL A 89 -7.85 -3.65 1.03
N SER A 90 -8.77 -3.25 0.16
CA SER A 90 -10.08 -3.90 0.10
C SER A 90 -9.95 -5.32 -0.46
N TYR A 91 -10.92 -6.19 -0.13
CA TYR A 91 -10.91 -7.55 -0.66
C TYR A 91 -10.95 -7.56 -2.20
N GLY A 92 -11.77 -6.69 -2.83
CA GLY A 92 -11.81 -6.55 -4.29
C GLY A 92 -10.49 -6.04 -4.89
N GLN A 93 -9.74 -5.19 -4.19
CA GLN A 93 -8.39 -4.79 -4.60
C GLN A 93 -7.41 -5.96 -4.50
N LEU A 94 -7.50 -6.77 -3.44
CA LEU A 94 -6.69 -7.98 -3.30
C LEU A 94 -6.98 -8.97 -4.44
N GLU A 95 -8.23 -9.11 -4.85
CA GLU A 95 -8.60 -9.91 -6.02
C GLU A 95 -7.94 -9.34 -7.28
N ALA A 96 -8.12 -8.05 -7.59
CA ALA A 96 -7.51 -7.42 -8.77
C ALA A 96 -5.98 -7.63 -8.83
N ILE A 97 -5.28 -7.43 -7.70
CA ILE A 97 -3.83 -7.65 -7.63
C ILE A 97 -3.47 -9.12 -7.88
N ALA A 98 -4.25 -10.07 -7.37
CA ALA A 98 -4.00 -11.50 -7.59
C ALA A 98 -4.20 -11.93 -9.06
N PHE A 99 -4.96 -11.17 -9.85
CA PHE A 99 -5.12 -11.38 -11.29
C PHE A 99 -4.13 -10.62 -12.15
N GLY A 100 -3.30 -9.75 -11.56
CA GLY A 100 -2.43 -8.85 -12.32
C GLY A 100 -3.19 -7.71 -13.00
N ASP A 101 -4.47 -7.51 -12.67
CA ASP A 101 -5.22 -6.34 -13.10
C ASP A 101 -4.74 -5.15 -12.26
N GLU A 102 -4.04 -4.23 -12.90
CA GLU A 102 -3.64 -2.96 -12.29
C GLU A 102 -4.89 -2.25 -11.77
N PRO A 103 -5.02 -2.01 -10.45
CA PRO A 103 -6.23 -1.40 -9.92
C PRO A 103 -6.36 -0.01 -10.56
N PRO A 104 -7.54 0.39 -11.07
CA PRO A 104 -7.71 1.72 -11.62
C PRO A 104 -7.33 2.72 -10.53
N ALA A 105 -6.30 3.52 -10.81
CA ALA A 105 -5.88 4.65 -10.02
C ALA A 105 -7.02 5.68 -10.00
N SER A 106 -8.04 5.43 -9.19
CA SER A 106 -9.23 6.26 -9.13
C SER A 106 -9.40 6.84 -7.74
N GLY A 107 -9.27 8.17 -7.69
CA GLY A 107 -9.77 8.98 -6.60
C GLY A 107 -8.69 9.62 -5.73
N SER A 108 -8.15 10.72 -6.23
CA SER A 108 -7.57 11.80 -5.42
C SER A 108 -8.49 12.15 -4.23
N LYS A 109 -8.25 11.56 -3.07
CA LYS A 109 -8.67 12.08 -1.78
C LYS A 109 -7.40 12.52 -1.06
N PRO A 110 -7.36 13.72 -0.46
CA PRO A 110 -6.19 14.16 0.30
C PRO A 110 -5.93 13.10 1.38
N VAL A 111 -4.72 12.55 1.35
CA VAL A 111 -4.26 11.47 2.22
C VAL A 111 -4.39 11.94 3.66
N ALA A 112 -5.46 11.51 4.33
CA ALA A 112 -5.54 11.55 5.77
C ALA A 112 -4.46 10.61 6.29
N TRP A 113 -3.46 11.21 6.95
CA TRP A 113 -2.35 10.58 7.66
C TRP A 113 -2.85 9.43 8.57
N ARG A 114 -2.98 8.21 8.03
CA ARG A 114 -3.20 7.01 8.84
C ARG A 114 -1.87 6.31 9.06
N SER A 115 -1.42 6.41 10.30
CA SER A 115 -0.10 6.07 10.82
C SER A 115 0.22 4.56 10.90
N GLU A 116 -0.42 3.66 10.16
CA GLU A 116 -0.51 2.24 10.59
C GLU A 116 0.21 1.17 9.76
N ASN A 117 0.93 1.50 8.69
CA ASN A 117 1.81 0.50 8.06
C ASN A 117 3.15 1.13 7.71
N ILE A 118 3.99 1.31 8.72
CA ILE A 118 5.42 1.63 8.55
C ILE A 118 6.15 0.29 8.30
N PRO A 119 6.78 0.07 7.14
CA PRO A 119 7.60 -1.11 6.89
C PRO A 119 8.67 -1.25 7.99
N ALA A 120 8.92 -2.47 8.49
CA ALA A 120 9.85 -2.69 9.61
C ALA A 120 11.29 -2.18 9.32
N ASN A 121 11.66 -2.13 8.05
CA ASN A 121 12.90 -1.63 7.49
C ASN A 121 12.89 -0.11 7.20
N LEU A 122 11.74 0.57 7.30
CA LEU A 122 11.68 2.02 7.11
C LEU A 122 12.48 2.76 8.18
N ALA A 123 12.48 2.27 9.43
CA ALA A 123 13.27 2.90 10.50
C ALA A 123 14.78 2.82 10.23
N ALA A 124 15.26 1.71 9.65
CA ALA A 124 16.67 1.53 9.28
C ALA A 124 17.04 2.44 8.10
N VAL A 125 16.20 2.48 7.05
CA VAL A 125 16.40 3.39 5.91
C VAL A 125 16.33 4.85 6.34
N LEU A 126 15.41 5.21 7.24
CA LEU A 126 15.29 6.56 7.80
C LEU A 126 16.48 6.94 8.70
N ALA A 127 17.21 5.98 9.27
CA ALA A 127 18.40 6.25 10.07
C ALA A 127 19.55 6.84 9.23
N ASP A 128 19.60 6.51 7.94
CA ASP A 128 20.57 7.07 6.99
C ASP A 128 20.27 8.57 6.70
N TYR A 129 19.03 9.01 6.90
CA TYR A 129 18.61 10.40 6.72
C TYR A 129 18.73 11.20 8.02
N ARG A 130 19.96 11.32 8.55
CA ARG A 130 20.28 12.06 9.80
C ARG A 130 19.84 13.53 9.77
N TRP A 131 19.66 14.12 8.58
CA TRP A 131 19.20 15.49 8.36
C TRP A 131 17.67 15.67 8.48
N MET A 132 16.89 14.59 8.48
CA MET A 132 15.41 14.65 8.45
C MET A 132 14.77 15.44 9.63
N PRO A 133 15.32 15.43 10.87
CA PRO A 133 14.80 16.24 11.96
C PRO A 133 14.90 17.77 11.74
N GLU A 134 15.86 18.22 10.93
CA GLU A 134 16.08 19.64 10.63
C GLU A 134 15.05 20.19 9.63
N MET A 135 14.29 19.31 8.98
CA MET A 135 13.29 19.70 8.00
C MET A 135 11.93 20.06 8.60
N PRO A 136 11.14 20.91 7.92
CA PRO A 136 9.74 21.15 8.26
C PRO A 136 8.90 19.86 8.21
N ASN A 137 7.92 19.73 9.12
CA ASN A 137 7.08 18.53 9.26
C ASN A 137 6.42 18.09 7.94
N ASP A 138 5.92 19.04 7.14
CA ASP A 138 5.28 18.77 5.85
C ASP A 138 6.21 18.00 4.90
N LEU A 139 7.50 18.35 4.90
CA LEU A 139 8.50 17.76 4.02
C LEU A 139 9.05 16.44 4.58
N ARG A 140 9.06 16.25 5.91
CA ARG A 140 9.37 14.94 6.51
C ARG A 140 8.38 13.88 6.07
N GLY A 141 7.11 14.25 5.88
CA GLY A 141 6.09 13.35 5.33
C GLY A 141 6.44 12.87 3.93
N VAL A 142 6.87 13.80 3.07
CA VAL A 142 7.29 13.50 1.69
C VAL A 142 8.49 12.55 1.69
N VAL A 143 9.53 12.85 2.49
CA VAL A 143 10.73 12.01 2.59
C VAL A 143 10.41 10.60 3.10
N ARG A 144 9.49 10.46 4.07
CA ARG A 144 9.04 9.15 4.58
C ARG A 144 8.28 8.35 3.53
N GLU A 145 7.39 8.98 2.78
CA GLU A 145 6.68 8.31 1.70
C GLU A 145 7.64 7.91 0.56
N GLN A 146 8.67 8.71 0.29
CA GLN A 146 9.68 8.33 -0.69
C GLN A 146 10.57 7.18 -0.23
N ALA A 147 11.02 7.18 1.03
CA ALA A 147 11.71 6.04 1.61
C ALA A 147 10.84 4.76 1.58
N ARG A 148 9.52 4.93 1.75
CA ARG A 148 8.55 3.84 1.61
C ARG A 148 8.44 3.36 0.16
N LEU A 149 8.39 4.27 -0.81
CA LEU A 149 8.37 3.94 -2.24
C LEU A 149 9.69 3.28 -2.68
N HIS A 150 10.83 3.74 -2.18
CA HIS A 150 12.13 3.11 -2.39
C HIS A 150 12.14 1.66 -1.88
N LEU A 151 11.64 1.40 -0.68
CA LEU A 151 11.53 0.03 -0.17
C LEU A 151 10.55 -0.84 -0.96
N ARG A 152 9.58 -0.23 -1.64
CA ARG A 152 8.55 -0.93 -2.43
C ARG A 152 8.97 -1.19 -3.88
N PHE A 153 9.77 -0.30 -4.47
CA PHE A 153 10.09 -0.27 -5.90
C PHE A 153 11.58 -0.25 -6.21
N GLY A 154 12.43 -0.05 -5.19
CA GLY A 154 13.89 -0.14 -5.29
C GLY A 154 14.34 -1.59 -5.39
N GLY A 155 14.10 -2.18 -6.57
CA GLY A 155 14.68 -3.43 -7.02
C GLY A 155 15.77 -3.19 -8.06
N PRO A 156 16.31 -4.25 -8.70
CA PRO A 156 17.40 -4.17 -9.69
C PRO A 156 17.10 -3.27 -10.91
N ASP A 157 15.82 -2.95 -11.14
CA ASP A 157 15.37 -2.10 -12.26
C ASP A 157 15.58 -0.59 -12.03
N TYR A 158 15.88 -0.16 -10.80
CA TYR A 158 16.21 1.23 -10.49
C TYR A 158 17.58 1.30 -9.78
N PRO A 159 18.66 1.62 -10.51
CA PRO A 159 19.98 1.72 -9.91
C PRO A 159 20.00 2.82 -8.84
N SER A 160 20.69 2.54 -7.74
CA SER A 160 20.80 3.41 -6.56
C SER A 160 21.12 4.87 -6.91
N ASP A 161 21.94 5.07 -7.95
CA ASP A 161 22.39 6.37 -8.45
C ASP A 161 21.26 7.24 -9.02
N GLU A 162 20.32 6.64 -9.74
CA GLU A 162 19.17 7.35 -10.30
C GLU A 162 18.21 7.74 -9.19
N TRP A 163 18.07 6.89 -8.18
CA TRP A 163 17.32 7.23 -6.98
C TRP A 163 17.95 8.36 -6.19
N GLN A 164 19.28 8.32 -6.04
CA GLN A 164 20.05 9.34 -5.33
C GLN A 164 19.98 10.70 -6.04
N ARG A 165 19.89 10.72 -7.38
CA ARG A 165 19.61 11.94 -8.17
C ARG A 165 18.22 12.51 -7.90
N ILE A 166 17.19 11.66 -7.85
CA ILE A 166 15.83 12.14 -7.59
C ILE A 166 15.71 12.69 -6.16
N LEU A 167 16.32 12.01 -5.18
CA LEU A 167 16.38 12.48 -3.78
C LEU A 167 17.10 13.82 -3.66
N THR A 168 18.29 13.96 -4.24
CA THR A 168 19.05 15.23 -4.21
C THR A 168 18.37 16.36 -5.00
N GLY A 169 17.69 16.04 -6.09
CA GLY A 169 16.87 17.01 -6.84
C GLY A 169 15.69 17.54 -6.01
N LEU A 170 15.03 16.66 -5.26
CA LEU A 170 13.91 17.03 -4.39
C LEU A 170 14.34 17.73 -3.11
N GLU A 171 15.46 17.35 -2.51
CA GLU A 171 16.08 18.10 -1.42
C GLU A 171 16.35 19.56 -1.84
N ARG A 172 16.88 19.76 -3.05
CA ARG A 172 17.07 21.11 -3.61
C ARG A 172 15.76 21.87 -3.78
N GLU A 173 14.71 21.25 -4.32
CA GLU A 173 13.41 21.91 -4.47
C GLU A 173 12.75 22.21 -3.12
N ALA A 174 12.86 21.29 -2.16
CA ALA A 174 12.36 21.46 -0.80
C ALA A 174 13.06 22.62 -0.08
N LEU A 175 14.39 22.68 -0.14
CA LEU A 175 15.19 23.79 0.37
C LEU A 175 14.85 25.10 -0.35
N GLY A 176 14.66 25.06 -1.66
CA GLY A 176 14.23 26.21 -2.47
C GLY A 176 12.84 26.71 -2.07
N LEU A 177 11.90 25.82 -1.76
CA LEU A 177 10.57 26.15 -1.28
C LEU A 177 10.61 26.77 0.13
N ILE A 178 11.41 26.24 1.03
CA ILE A 178 11.64 26.82 2.37
C ILE A 178 12.22 28.23 2.24
N ALA A 179 13.26 28.41 1.42
CA ALA A 179 13.90 29.72 1.20
C ALA A 179 12.93 30.74 0.61
N ARG A 180 12.02 30.32 -0.29
CA ARG A 180 10.96 31.18 -0.83
C ARG A 180 9.93 31.56 0.25
N ARG A 181 9.52 30.60 1.09
CA ARG A 181 8.54 30.82 2.15
C ARG A 181 9.07 31.72 3.26
N THR A 182 10.32 31.56 3.67
CA THR A 182 10.98 32.44 4.66
C THR A 182 11.14 33.87 4.12
N ARG A 183 11.54 34.04 2.85
CA ARG A 183 11.56 35.37 2.21
C ARG A 183 10.17 36.01 2.14
N ALA A 184 9.14 35.25 1.78
CA ALA A 184 7.77 35.75 1.72
C ALA A 184 7.26 36.20 3.10
N ALA A 185 7.54 35.42 4.16
CA ALA A 185 7.19 35.78 5.53
C ALA A 185 7.94 37.04 6.02
N ALA A 186 9.24 37.16 5.71
CA ALA A 186 10.02 38.35 6.03
C ALA A 186 9.53 39.60 5.27
N ALA A 187 9.13 39.45 4.01
CA ALA A 187 8.55 40.53 3.23
C ALA A 187 7.18 40.97 3.76
N ALA A 188 6.34 40.02 4.20
CA ALA A 188 5.05 40.30 4.83
C ALA A 188 5.21 41.06 6.15
N SER A 189 6.16 40.66 7.01
CA SER A 189 6.39 41.36 8.29
C SER A 189 6.88 42.80 8.10
N LYS A 190 7.76 43.03 7.10
CA LYS A 190 8.20 44.39 6.71
C LYS A 190 7.02 45.26 6.26
N LYS A 191 6.13 44.75 5.40
CA LYS A 191 4.93 45.48 4.94
C LYS A 191 4.02 45.86 6.11
N THR A 192 3.82 44.97 7.07
CA THR A 192 3.00 45.25 8.27
C THR A 192 3.63 46.30 9.17
N ARG A 193 4.97 46.27 9.33
CA ARG A 193 5.71 47.26 10.13
C ARG A 193 5.65 48.67 9.52
N VAL A 194 5.80 48.78 8.19
CA VAL A 194 5.69 50.04 7.45
C VAL A 194 4.27 50.61 7.54
N LYS A 195 3.23 49.77 7.38
CA LYS A 195 1.83 50.20 7.54
C LYS A 195 1.52 50.71 8.95
N ARG A 196 2.06 50.08 10.00
CA ARG A 196 1.89 50.54 11.39
C ARG A 196 2.60 51.88 11.65
N ALA A 197 3.83 52.04 11.15
CA ALA A 197 4.57 53.30 11.27
C ALA A 197 3.90 54.47 10.53
N ALA A 198 3.28 54.20 9.38
CA ALA A 198 2.52 55.21 8.63
C ALA A 198 1.21 55.60 9.33
N LYS A 199 0.58 54.68 10.07
CA LYS A 199 -0.66 54.93 10.82
C LYS A 199 -0.43 55.70 12.13
N SER A 200 0.76 55.65 12.72
CA SER A 200 1.09 56.38 13.96
C SER A 200 1.55 57.83 13.72
N ARG A 201 1.71 58.25 12.46
CA ARG A 201 2.09 59.62 12.06
C ARG A 201 0.90 60.47 11.59
N LYS A 202 -0.32 59.92 11.66
CA LYS A 202 -1.58 60.63 11.46
C LYS A 202 -2.29 60.71 12.80
#